data_AF-A0A392VEF1-F1
#
_entry.id   AF-A0A392VEF1-F1
#
_cell.length_a   1.000
_cell.length_b   1.000
_cell.length_c   1.000
_cell.angle_alpha   90.00
_cell.angle_beta   90.00
_cell.angle_gamma   90.00
#
_symmetry.space_group_name_H-M   'P 1'
#
loop_
_entity.id
_entity.type
_entity.pdbx_description
1 polymer ?
#
loop_
_entity_poly.entity_id
_entity_poly.type
_entity_poly.pdbx_seq_one_letter_code
_entity_poly.pdbx_strand_id
1 'polypeptide(L)' 'MAWYQSLAPRSVFSWRDLTEQFCRHFTASHRHPKIVATLEAIIQGKDESLRNFIERFNKEAV' A
#
# COMPACT_ATOMS: atom_id res chain seq x y z
N MET A 1 16.92 11.21 -5.06
CA MET A 1 17.98 10.44 -5.75
C MET A 1 18.84 9.57 -4.82
N ALA A 2 18.69 9.64 -3.49
CA ALA A 2 19.54 8.90 -2.54
C ALA A 2 19.44 7.37 -2.63
N TRP A 3 18.27 6.80 -3.00
CA TRP A 3 18.08 5.34 -3.10
C TRP A 3 19.00 4.67 -4.13
N TYR A 4 19.10 5.24 -5.34
CA TYR A 4 19.91 4.63 -6.39
C TYR A 4 21.39 4.59 -6.00
N GLN A 5 21.85 5.60 -5.26
CA GLN A 5 23.21 5.69 -4.74
C GLN A 5 23.48 4.75 -3.57
N SER A 6 22.44 4.21 -2.91
CA SER A 6 22.58 3.25 -1.82
C SER A 6 22.57 1.78 -2.28
N LEU A 7 22.42 1.53 -3.58
CA LEU A 7 22.45 0.16 -4.11
C LEU A 7 23.86 -0.44 -3.98
N ALA A 8 23.93 -1.71 -3.61
CA ALA A 8 25.21 -2.41 -3.53
C ALA A 8 25.89 -2.45 -4.92
N PRO A 9 27.22 -2.34 -5.00
CA PRO A 9 27.92 -2.48 -6.28
C PRO A 9 27.57 -3.80 -6.96
N ARG A 10 27.36 -3.77 -8.28
CA ARG A 10 26.99 -4.95 -9.10
C ARG A 10 25.71 -5.65 -8.61
N SER A 11 24.72 -4.91 -8.10
CA SER A 11 23.40 -5.45 -7.71
C SER A 11 22.34 -5.36 -8.81
N VAL A 12 22.64 -4.68 -9.92
CA VAL A 12 21.75 -4.49 -11.06
C VAL A 12 22.48 -4.96 -12.32
N PHE A 13 22.01 -6.04 -12.94
CA PHE A 13 22.62 -6.61 -14.15
C PHE A 13 21.77 -6.41 -15.40
N SER A 14 20.51 -6.03 -15.24
CA SER A 14 19.58 -5.78 -16.32
C SER A 14 18.59 -4.65 -15.99
N TRP A 15 17.92 -4.14 -17.03
CA TRP A 15 16.81 -3.19 -16.86
C TRP A 15 15.67 -3.79 -16.02
N ARG A 16 15.45 -5.10 -16.12
CA ARG A 16 14.46 -5.82 -15.32
C ARG A 16 14.82 -5.75 -13.82
N ASP A 17 16.08 -6.00 -13.47
CA ASP A 17 16.54 -5.97 -12.07
C ASP A 17 16.38 -4.57 -11.47
N LEU A 18 16.70 -3.53 -12.25
CA LEU A 18 16.53 -2.15 -11.83
C LEU A 18 15.05 -1.84 -11.58
N THR A 19 14.19 -2.23 -12.52
CA THR A 19 12.74 -1.99 -12.44
C THR A 19 12.14 -2.71 -11.24
N GLU A 20 12.53 -3.95 -10.98
CA GLU A 20 12.05 -4.71 -9.83
C GLU A 20 12.48 -4.08 -8.50
N GLN A 21 13.76 -3.70 -8.37
CA GLN A 21 14.26 -3.05 -7.16
C GLN A 21 13.62 -1.66 -6.95
N PHE A 22 13.40 -0.92 -8.04
CA PHE A 22 12.70 0.36 -8.02
C PHE A 22 11.26 0.17 -7.53
N CYS A 23 10.50 -0.75 -8.14
CA CYS A 23 9.15 -1.08 -7.70
C CYS A 23 9.16 -1.47 -6.23
N ARG A 24 9.97 -2.45 -5.82
CA ARG A 24 10.05 -2.86 -4.41
C ARG A 24 10.33 -1.71 -3.46
N HIS A 25 11.23 -0.79 -3.81
CA HIS A 25 11.59 0.32 -2.93
C HIS A 25 10.53 1.42 -2.85
N PHE A 26 9.94 1.81 -4.00
CA PHE A 26 9.00 2.93 -4.07
C PHE A 26 7.53 2.53 -4.00
N THR A 27 7.22 1.26 -4.26
CA THR A 27 5.89 0.67 -4.09
C THR A 27 5.79 -0.17 -2.81
N ALA A 28 6.83 -0.23 -1.96
CA ALA A 28 6.76 -0.87 -0.63
C ALA A 28 5.61 -0.33 0.25
N SER A 29 5.02 0.82 -0.08
CA SER A 29 3.71 1.22 0.43
C SER A 29 2.56 0.53 -0.36
N HIS A 30 2.68 -0.76 -0.62
CA HIS A 30 1.51 -1.55 -0.96
C HIS A 30 0.67 -1.57 0.31
N ARG A 31 -0.30 -0.66 0.40
CA ARG A 31 -1.47 -0.86 1.27
C ARG A 31 -1.83 -2.34 1.12
N HIS A 32 -1.84 -3.05 2.25
CA HIS A 32 -2.22 -4.45 2.29
C HIS A 32 -3.40 -4.65 1.35
N PRO A 33 -3.43 -5.72 0.52
CA PRO A 33 -4.58 -6.02 -0.30
C PRO A 33 -5.82 -5.85 0.57
N LYS A 34 -6.77 -5.03 0.14
CA LYS A 34 -7.99 -4.80 0.91
C LYS A 34 -8.79 -6.09 0.86
N ILE A 35 -8.54 -6.96 1.83
CA ILE A 35 -9.16 -8.27 1.92
C ILE A 35 -10.60 -8.06 2.41
N VAL A 36 -11.50 -8.95 2.02
CA VAL A 36 -12.88 -9.01 2.55
C VAL A 36 -12.90 -8.91 4.08
N ALA A 37 -11.96 -9.59 4.76
CA ALA A 37 -11.80 -9.52 6.22
C ALA A 37 -11.54 -8.10 6.75
N THR A 38 -10.84 -7.24 5.98
CA THR A 38 -10.60 -5.83 6.35
C THR A 38 -11.89 -5.03 6.28
N LEU A 39 -12.77 -5.31 5.30
CA LEU A 39 -14.07 -4.65 5.17
C LEU A 39 -15.07 -5.13 6.24
N GLU A 40 -15.05 -6.42 6.57
CA GLU A 40 -15.90 -7.00 7.63
C GLU A 40 -15.58 -6.43 9.02
N ALA A 41 -14.33 -5.99 9.24
CA ALA A 41 -13.92 -5.34 10.47
C ALA A 41 -14.47 -3.90 10.61
N ILE A 42 -15.04 -3.31 9.54
CA ILE A 42 -15.59 -1.95 9.56
C ILE A 42 -17.06 -2.02 9.97
N ILE A 43 -17.30 -1.84 11.26
CA ILE A 43 -18.64 -1.82 11.86
C ILE A 43 -18.98 -0.38 12.26
N GLN A 44 -20.25 0.00 12.10
CA GLN A 44 -20.76 1.29 12.56
C GLN A 44 -20.73 1.37 14.09
N GLY A 45 -20.11 2.41 14.64
CA GLY A 45 -20.13 2.67 16.09
C GLY A 45 -21.51 3.11 16.59
N LYS A 46 -21.80 2.88 17.89
CA LYS A 46 -23.09 3.27 18.50
C LYS A 46 -23.39 4.77 18.40
N ASP A 47 -22.37 5.61 18.46
CA ASP A 47 -22.47 7.08 18.37
C ASP A 47 -21.95 7.62 17.03
N GLU A 48 -21.73 6.73 16.05
CA GLU A 48 -21.22 7.11 14.72
C GLU A 48 -22.38 7.43 13.78
N SER A 49 -22.33 8.60 13.15
CA SER A 49 -23.28 8.94 12.09
C SER A 49 -23.09 8.03 10.88
N LEU A 50 -24.20 7.74 10.17
CA LEU A 50 -24.15 6.91 8.96
C LEU A 50 -23.20 7.48 7.89
N ARG A 51 -23.10 8.81 7.79
CA ARG A 51 -22.17 9.49 6.87
C ARG A 51 -20.73 9.10 7.16
N ASN A 52 -20.31 9.22 8.42
CA ASN A 52 -18.94 8.93 8.84
C ASN A 52 -18.59 7.46 8.63
N PHE A 53 -19.54 6.57 8.91
CA PHE A 53 -19.40 5.14 8.64
C PHE A 53 -19.17 4.86 7.15
N ILE A 54 -20.00 5.41 6.26
CA ILE A 54 -19.88 5.22 4.80
C ILE A 54 -18.55 5.78 4.28
N GLU A 55 -18.09 6.92 4.78
CA GLU A 55 -16.80 7.51 4.40
C GLU A 55 -15.62 6.59 4.75
N ARG A 56 -15.62 6.01 5.96
CA ARG A 56 -14.62 5.02 6.40
C ARG A 56 -14.67 3.76 5.55
N PHE A 57 -15.87 3.22 5.35
CA PHE A 57 -16.07 2.01 4.55
C PHE A 57 -15.56 2.19 3.12
N ASN A 58 -15.91 3.29 2.46
CA ASN A 58 -15.47 3.57 1.09
C ASN A 58 -13.96 3.80 0.98
N LYS A 59 -13.34 4.42 1.99
CA LYS A 59 -11.89 4.62 2.04
C LYS A 59 -11.12 3.31 2.10
N GLU A 60 -11.71 2.26 2.67
CA GLU A 60 -11.14 0.92 2.74
C GLU A 60 -11.63 0.00 1.61
N ALA A 61 -12.76 0.29 0.96
CA ALA A 61 -13.23 -0.46 -0.22
C ALA A 61 -12.53 -0.07 -1.53
N VAL A 62 -12.04 1.17 -1.66
CA VAL A 62 -11.42 1.75 -2.88
C VAL A 62 -9.91 1.93 -2.73
#